data_AF-Q7MXF0-F1
#
_entry.id   AF-Q7MXF0-F1
#
_cell.length_a   1.000
_cell.length_b   1.000
_cell.length_c   1.000
_cell.angle_alpha   90.00
_cell.angle_beta   90.00
_cell.angle_gamma   90.00
#
_symmetry.space_group_name_H-M   'P 1'
#
loop_
_entity.id
_entity.type
_entity.pdbx_description
1 polymer ?
#
loop_
_entity_poly.entity_id
_entity_poly.type
_entity_poly.pdbx_seq_one_letter_code
_entity_poly.pdbx_strand_id
1 'polypeptide(L)' 'MQRIADELGLRVETVRNYFGGANFREGRSCGVHIEAGPEGGIVELDDTTILERALSMLGEANA' A
#
# COMPACT_ATOMS: atom_id res chain seq x y z
N MET A 1 -7.85 -7.28 1.36
CA MET A 1 -7.27 -6.37 2.37
C MET A 1 -7.16 -7.01 3.75
N GLN A 2 -8.25 -7.53 4.36
CA GLN A 2 -8.20 -8.14 5.71
C GLN A 2 -7.16 -9.26 5.82
N ARG A 3 -7.14 -10.19 4.88
CA ARG A 3 -6.17 -11.30 4.85
C ARG A 3 -4.71 -10.83 4.82
N ILE A 4 -4.37 -9.84 3.99
CA ILE A 4 -3.02 -9.24 3.97
C ILE A 4 -2.70 -8.57 5.31
N ALA A 5 -3.69 -7.89 5.91
CA ALA A 5 -3.52 -7.24 7.20
C ALA A 5 -3.24 -8.26 8.32
N ASP A 6 -4.00 -9.36 8.36
CA ASP A 6 -3.81 -10.44 9.33
C ASP A 6 -2.45 -11.11 9.14
N GLU A 7 -2.05 -11.38 7.90
CA GLU A 7 -0.81 -12.07 7.55
C GLU A 7 0.45 -11.21 7.80
N LEU A 8 0.33 -9.89 7.71
CA LEU A 8 1.43 -8.94 7.97
C LEU A 8 1.36 -8.30 9.36
N GLY A 9 0.36 -8.64 10.19
CA GLY A 9 0.16 -8.02 11.50
C GLY A 9 -0.15 -6.51 11.42
N LEU A 10 -0.74 -6.06 10.31
CA LEU A 10 -1.08 -4.68 10.06
C LEU A 10 -2.56 -4.42 10.36
N ARG A 11 -2.92 -3.15 10.51
CA ARG A 11 -4.33 -2.76 10.51
C ARG A 11 -4.84 -2.75 9.07
N VAL A 12 -6.08 -3.18 8.87
CA VAL A 12 -6.70 -3.22 7.53
C VAL A 12 -6.71 -1.85 6.84
N GLU A 13 -6.76 -0.78 7.62
CA GLU A 13 -6.69 0.60 7.14
C GLU A 13 -5.31 0.96 6.59
N THR A 14 -4.23 0.40 7.14
CA THR A 14 -2.88 0.57 6.59
C THR A 14 -2.79 -0.07 5.21
N VAL A 15 -3.32 -1.29 5.04
CA VAL A 15 -3.41 -1.96 3.73
C VAL A 15 -4.31 -1.19 2.77
N ARG A 16 -5.40 -0.59 3.26
CA ARG A 16 -6.29 0.23 2.44
C ARG A 16 -5.62 1.51 1.96
N ASN A 17 -4.94 2.22 2.86
CA ASN A 17 -4.24 3.46 2.54
C ASN A 17 -3.07 3.21 1.57
N TYR A 18 -2.43 2.04 1.69
CA TYR A 18 -1.41 1.59 0.74
C TYR A 18 -1.90 1.54 -0.72
N PHE A 19 -3.14 1.10 -0.95
CA PHE A 19 -3.75 1.07 -2.29
C PHE A 19 -4.50 2.36 -2.64
N GLY A 20 -4.19 3.49 -1.99
CA GLY A 20 -4.79 4.80 -2.30
C GLY A 20 -6.09 5.10 -1.56
N GLY A 21 -6.42 4.37 -0.49
CA GLY A 21 -7.52 4.74 0.38
C GLY A 21 -7.27 6.03 1.17
N ALA A 22 -8.28 6.89 1.28
CA ALA A 22 -8.17 8.21 1.91
C ALA A 22 -8.56 8.22 3.41
N ASN A 23 -8.25 7.17 4.18
CA ASN A 23 -8.58 7.08 5.61
C ASN A 23 -7.35 7.35 6.49
N PHE A 24 -6.87 8.60 6.47
CA PHE A 24 -5.70 9.05 7.23
C PHE A 24 -5.97 9.34 8.72
N ARG A 25 -7.22 9.22 9.19
CA ARG A 25 -7.57 9.44 10.61
C ARG A 25 -7.16 8.28 11.51
N GLU A 26 -7.11 7.06 10.99
CA GLU A 26 -6.89 5.87 11.80
C GLU A 26 -5.73 5.00 11.28
N GLY A 27 -5.34 4.98 9.99
CA GLY A 27 -4.19 4.20 9.49
C GLY A 27 -2.80 4.88 9.63
N ARG A 28 -1.71 4.11 9.77
CA ARG A 28 -0.35 4.67 9.56
C ARG A 28 -0.24 5.09 8.10
N SER A 29 0.36 6.25 7.86
CA SER A 29 0.88 6.63 6.54
C SER A 29 1.92 5.58 6.13
N CYS A 30 1.58 4.69 5.20
CA CYS A 30 2.61 4.08 4.36
C CYS A 30 3.12 5.25 3.50
N GLY A 31 4.43 5.54 3.56
CA GLY A 31 5.04 6.72 2.93
C GLY A 31 4.48 6.96 1.53
N VAL A 32 3.65 7.98 1.40
CA VAL A 32 3.16 8.48 0.11
C VAL A 32 3.69 9.91 0.03
N HIS A 33 4.87 10.03 -0.57
CA HIS A 33 5.45 11.33 -0.91
C HIS A 33 4.81 11.78 -2.23
N ILE A 34 3.91 12.76 -2.17
CA ILE A 34 3.27 13.36 -3.36
C ILE A 34 3.79 14.79 -3.47
N GLU A 35 4.68 15.01 -4.44
CA GLU A 35 4.99 16.37 -4.90
C GLU A 35 4.24 16.69 -6.20
N ALA A 36 3.88 17.96 -6.36
CA ALA A 36 3.20 18.47 -7.54
C ALA A 36 4.19 18.56 -8.71
N GLY A 37 4.33 17.47 -9.47
CA GLY A 37 5.00 17.49 -10.76
C GLY A 37 4.15 18.21 -11.83
N PRO A 38 4.75 18.89 -12.82
CA PRO A 38 4.03 19.61 -13.89
C PRO A 38 3.03 18.75 -14.69
N GLU A 39 3.17 17.42 -14.68
CA GLU A 39 2.37 16.43 -15.43
C GLU A 39 1.74 15.33 -14.52
N GLY A 40 1.66 15.55 -13.20
CA GLY A 40 1.03 14.60 -12.27
C GLY A 40 1.97 13.54 -11.67
N GLY A 41 2.33 13.78 -10.40
CA GLY A 41 2.84 12.88 -9.35
C GLY A 41 3.60 11.59 -9.70
N ILE A 42 4.85 11.49 -9.23
CA ILE A 42 5.56 10.22 -9.06
C ILE A 42 5.17 9.63 -7.70
N VAL A 43 4.86 8.33 -7.65
CA VAL A 43 4.59 7.58 -6.41
C VAL A 43 5.79 6.66 -6.14
N GLU A 44 6.55 6.96 -5.10
CA GLU A 44 7.60 6.09 -4.58
C GLU A 44 7.01 5.23 -3.44
N LEU A 45 7.14 3.91 -3.54
CA LEU A 45 6.72 2.97 -2.51
C LEU A 45 7.93 2.61 -1.65
N ASP A 46 8.08 3.25 -0.49
CA ASP A 46 9.17 2.97 0.46
C ASP A 46 9.15 1.52 1.00
N ASP A 47 7.96 0.92 1.07
CA ASP A 47 7.74 -0.44 1.55
C ASP A 47 6.85 -1.19 0.56
N THR A 48 7.41 -2.19 -0.12
CA THR A 48 6.71 -3.02 -1.11
C THR A 48 6.02 -4.24 -0.49
N THR A 49 6.13 -4.47 0.82
CA THR A 49 5.65 -5.71 1.48
C THR A 49 4.16 -5.97 1.22
N ILE A 50 3.33 -4.91 1.25
CA ILE A 50 1.88 -5.02 0.98
C ILE A 50 1.62 -5.35 -0.49
N LEU A 51 2.39 -4.74 -1.41
CA LEU A 51 2.32 -5.01 -2.85
C LEU A 51 2.75 -6.45 -3.17
N GLU A 52 3.91 -6.88 -2.67
CA GLU A 52 4.45 -8.24 -2.87
C GLU A 52 3.48 -9.30 -2.36
N ARG A 53 2.87 -9.07 -1.19
CA ARG A 53 1.86 -9.98 -0.66
C ARG A 53 0.61 -10.04 -1.54
N ALA A 54 0.16 -8.91 -2.06
CA ALA A 54 -0.98 -8.87 -2.98
C ALA A 54 -0.68 -9.64 -4.27
N LEU A 55 0.50 -9.44 -4.87
CA LEU A 55 0.95 -10.18 -6.07
C LEU A 55 1.07 -11.68 -5.80
N SER A 56 1.60 -12.07 -4.63
CA SER A 56 1.68 -13.48 -4.22
C SER A 56 0.30 -14.13 -4.12
N MET A 57 -0.70 -13.42 -3.59
CA MET A 57 -2.09 -13.91 -3.53
C MET A 57 -2.73 -14.08 -4.91
N LEU A 58 -2.31 -13.28 -5.90
CA LEU A 58 -2.76 -13.39 -7.28
C LEU A 58 -1.99 -14.47 -8.07
N GLY A 59 -0.90 -15.01 -7.51
CA GLY A 59 -0.01 -15.93 -8.21
C GLY A 59 0.96 -15.23 -9.17
N GLU A 60 1.09 -13.90 -9.08
CA GLU A 60 1.89 -13.06 -9.96
C GLU A 60 3.28 -12.74 -9.37
N ALA A 61 3.61 -13.23 -8.17
CA ALA A 61 4.88 -12.96 -7.49
C ALA A 61 6.12 -13.58 -8.17
N ASN A 62 5.98 -14.25 -9.32
CA ASN A 62 7.09 -14.71 -10.15
C ASN A 62 6.65 -14.70 -11.63
N ALA A 63 6.96 -13.62 -12.35
CA ALA A 63 6.95 -13.55 -13.81
C ALA A 63 8.21 -12.80 -14.26
#